data_AF-A0A5B8XW80-F1
#
_entry.id   AF-A0A5B8XW80-F1
#
_cell.length_a   1.000
_cell.length_b   1.000
_cell.length_c   1.000
_cell.angle_alpha   90.00
_cell.angle_beta   90.00
_cell.angle_gamma   90.00
#
_symmetry.space_group_name_H-M   'P 1'
#
loop_
_entity.id
_entity.type
_entity.pdbx_description
1 polymer ?
#
loop_
_entity_poly.entity_id
_entity_poly.type
_entity_poly.pdbx_seq_one_letter_code
_entity_poly.pdbx_strand_id
1 'polypeptide(L)'
;MSGHKVEILQGGISKLQDGTESGIFKSKAVGPVELKMDGLVGDRQADLKHHGGLEKALHHYAFDHYKTWRTEYLQLEEFLKVPGAFGENISTLGLTEEDVCVGDTFSLGSAVIQVSQGRQPCWKLGVRFGMKRMPLLVQRTGRLGWYYRVVETGEVETGQSLELVDRPHPEWPVSRLIDLLYVNTKDFDGLELMAELELLTESWRETARKRLKKREVESWTSRLTNSLETSYSEAIYRVECPLPFDLRVGVAHAGFADWLDAQRVESWAIVTACNPYSEPLSDAENAQRMKHLDESLRREFPDESIFQALGLASDGSWEEVSFLVLGISEERAKMLGKEFEQNAVVYGESDAIARLIWCF
;
A
#
# COMPACT_ATOMS: atom_id res chain seq x y z
N MET A 1 -19.02 5.44 -33.72
CA MET A 1 -18.27 5.98 -32.57
C MET A 1 -16.83 5.52 -32.76
N SER A 2 -15.85 6.44 -32.82
CA SER A 2 -14.45 6.04 -33.01
C SER A 2 -13.90 5.48 -31.70
N GLY A 3 -13.34 4.27 -31.72
CA GLY A 3 -12.75 3.65 -30.53
C GLY A 3 -11.61 4.49 -29.91
N HIS A 4 -11.27 4.18 -28.66
CA HIS A 4 -10.25 4.91 -27.91
C HIS A 4 -8.85 4.48 -28.35
N LYS A 5 -7.98 5.45 -28.68
CA LYS A 5 -6.60 5.13 -29.06
C LYS A 5 -5.81 4.68 -27.83
N VAL A 6 -5.14 3.54 -27.95
CA VAL A 6 -4.33 2.97 -26.87
C VAL A 6 -2.85 3.25 -27.04
N GLU A 7 -2.15 3.47 -25.93
CA GLU A 7 -0.72 3.19 -25.82
C GLU A 7 -0.51 1.84 -25.17
N ILE A 8 0.34 1.01 -25.79
CA ILE A 8 0.74 -0.30 -25.26
C ILE A 8 2.08 -0.16 -24.56
N LEU A 9 2.13 -0.60 -23.30
CA LEU A 9 3.29 -0.52 -22.43
C LEU A 9 3.65 -1.90 -21.89
N GLN A 10 4.95 -2.16 -21.81
CA GLN A 10 5.50 -3.40 -21.26
C GLN A 10 6.80 -3.13 -20.50
N GLY A 11 7.20 -4.04 -19.64
CA GLY A 11 8.43 -3.87 -18.88
C GLY A 11 8.92 -5.15 -18.21
N GLY A 12 10.21 -5.14 -17.87
CA GLY A 12 10.83 -6.20 -17.09
C GLY A 12 10.72 -5.97 -15.58
N ILE A 13 11.22 -6.95 -14.82
CA ILE A 13 11.40 -6.79 -13.38
C ILE A 13 12.58 -5.82 -13.15
N SER A 14 12.36 -4.81 -12.32
CA SER A 14 13.37 -3.86 -11.88
C SER A 14 13.29 -3.65 -10.37
N LYS A 15 14.36 -3.14 -9.77
CA LYS A 15 14.39 -2.83 -8.34
C LYS A 15 13.78 -1.46 -8.07
N LEU A 16 12.95 -1.38 -7.03
CA LEU A 16 12.48 -0.14 -6.43
C LEU A 16 13.60 0.50 -5.60
N GLN A 17 13.35 1.72 -5.08
CA GLN A 17 14.34 2.46 -4.28
C GLN A 17 14.82 1.70 -3.03
N ASP A 18 13.96 0.85 -2.47
CA ASP A 18 14.27 -0.01 -1.32
C ASP A 18 14.88 -1.38 -1.71
N GLY A 19 15.20 -1.59 -2.99
CA GLY A 19 15.74 -2.84 -3.51
C GLY A 19 14.70 -3.90 -3.88
N THR A 20 13.41 -3.69 -3.57
CA THR A 20 12.33 -4.65 -3.86
C THR A 20 12.13 -4.85 -5.36
N GLU A 21 12.01 -6.10 -5.81
CA GLU A 21 11.69 -6.41 -7.21
C GLU A 21 10.22 -6.11 -7.57
N SER A 22 10.04 -5.45 -8.72
CA SER A 22 8.74 -5.02 -9.21
C SER A 22 8.71 -4.90 -10.73
N GLY A 23 7.61 -5.36 -11.34
CA GLY A 23 7.31 -5.13 -12.76
C GLY A 23 6.64 -3.77 -13.03
N ILE A 24 6.57 -2.87 -12.05
CA ILE A 24 5.82 -1.61 -12.17
C ILE A 24 6.44 -0.60 -13.17
N PHE A 25 7.70 -0.80 -13.57
CA PHE A 25 8.35 0.06 -14.55
C PHE A 25 7.97 -0.41 -15.95
N LYS A 26 7.10 0.34 -16.62
CA LYS A 26 6.67 0.09 -17.99
C LYS A 26 7.19 1.18 -18.92
N SER A 27 7.50 0.80 -20.15
CA SER A 27 7.82 1.71 -21.23
C SER A 27 6.98 1.36 -22.46
N LYS A 28 6.86 2.34 -23.36
CA LYS A 28 6.09 2.18 -24.60
C LYS A 28 6.67 1.05 -25.45
N ALA A 29 5.81 0.12 -25.85
CA ALA A 29 6.17 -0.94 -26.76
C ALA A 29 6.47 -0.39 -28.16
N VAL A 30 7.42 -1.03 -28.85
CA VAL A 30 7.81 -0.66 -30.21
C VAL A 30 7.29 -1.73 -31.17
N GLY A 31 6.35 -1.34 -32.04
CA GLY A 31 5.69 -2.23 -32.99
C GLY A 31 4.64 -3.15 -32.36
N PRO A 32 4.12 -4.11 -33.15
CA PRO A 32 3.17 -5.12 -32.67
C PRO A 32 3.74 -6.00 -31.56
N VAL A 33 2.90 -6.33 -30.58
CA VAL A 33 3.21 -7.20 -29.45
C VAL A 33 2.20 -8.33 -29.39
N GLU A 34 2.69 -9.56 -29.27
CA GLU A 34 1.86 -10.73 -29.04
C GLU A 34 1.22 -10.68 -27.64
N LEU A 35 -0.10 -10.82 -27.58
CA LEU A 35 -0.90 -10.91 -26.37
C LEU A 35 -1.37 -12.34 -26.16
N LYS A 36 -0.85 -12.99 -25.12
CA LYS A 36 -1.20 -14.34 -24.68
C LYS A 36 -2.24 -14.29 -23.56
N MET A 37 -2.76 -15.45 -23.20
CA MET A 37 -3.78 -15.58 -22.14
C MET A 37 -3.33 -14.98 -20.80
N ASP A 38 -2.03 -15.01 -20.52
CA ASP A 38 -1.39 -14.53 -19.29
C ASP A 38 -0.79 -13.11 -19.40
N GLY A 39 -0.83 -12.48 -20.58
CA GLY A 39 -0.38 -11.09 -20.77
C GLY A 39 0.45 -10.85 -22.02
N LEU A 40 1.08 -9.68 -22.09
CA LEU A 40 1.94 -9.28 -23.21
C LEU A 40 3.27 -10.03 -23.19
N VAL A 41 3.69 -10.54 -24.35
CA VAL A 41 5.01 -11.15 -24.49
C VAL A 41 6.09 -10.09 -24.28
N GLY A 42 6.96 -10.32 -23.29
CA GLY A 42 8.01 -9.39 -22.90
C GLY A 42 7.69 -8.60 -21.63
N ASP A 43 6.43 -8.59 -21.19
CA ASP A 43 6.02 -8.04 -19.92
C ASP A 43 6.23 -9.06 -18.79
N ARG A 44 6.90 -8.66 -17.71
CA ARG A 44 7.12 -9.53 -16.55
C ARG A 44 6.31 -9.07 -15.35
N GLN A 45 5.54 -10.00 -14.79
CA GLN A 45 4.83 -9.83 -13.54
C GLN A 45 5.64 -10.46 -12.40
N ALA A 46 6.12 -9.64 -11.45
CA ALA A 46 6.93 -10.13 -10.33
C ALA A 46 6.12 -10.95 -9.30
N ASP A 47 4.80 -10.79 -9.28
CA ASP A 47 3.89 -11.48 -8.35
C ASP A 47 2.59 -11.86 -9.08
N LEU A 48 2.51 -13.11 -9.52
CA LEU A 48 1.34 -13.65 -10.22
C LEU A 48 0.13 -13.86 -9.31
N LYS A 49 0.31 -13.90 -7.98
CA LYS A 49 -0.80 -14.11 -7.03
C LYS A 49 -1.57 -12.82 -6.78
N HIS A 50 -0.86 -11.71 -6.61
CA HIS A 50 -1.47 -10.43 -6.25
C HIS A 50 -1.59 -9.46 -7.45
N HIS A 51 -0.65 -9.51 -8.39
CA HIS A 51 -0.48 -8.50 -9.44
C HIS A 51 -0.47 -9.08 -10.85
N GLY A 52 -0.92 -10.32 -11.02
CA GLY A 52 -0.87 -11.02 -12.29
C GLY A 52 -1.82 -12.19 -12.40
N GLY A 53 -1.55 -13.06 -13.36
CA GLY A 53 -2.39 -14.21 -13.69
C GLY A 53 -3.48 -13.90 -14.72
N LEU A 54 -4.24 -14.92 -15.12
CA LEU A 54 -5.19 -14.85 -16.24
C LEU A 54 -6.27 -13.77 -16.06
N GLU A 55 -6.68 -13.54 -14.82
CA GLU A 55 -7.68 -12.51 -14.47
C GLU A 55 -7.09 -11.09 -14.42
N LYS A 56 -5.77 -10.94 -14.51
CA LYS A 56 -5.05 -9.67 -14.42
C LYS A 56 -3.96 -9.59 -15.49
N ALA A 57 -4.25 -10.13 -16.68
CA ALA A 57 -3.32 -10.22 -17.79
C ALA A 57 -2.87 -8.83 -18.28
N LEU A 58 -3.78 -7.85 -18.25
CA LEU A 58 -3.50 -6.47 -18.64
C LEU A 58 -4.03 -5.47 -17.61
N HIS A 59 -3.18 -4.55 -17.17
CA HIS A 59 -3.58 -3.41 -16.35
C HIS A 59 -3.88 -2.20 -17.24
N HIS A 60 -5.01 -1.53 -17.05
CA HIS A 60 -5.37 -0.29 -17.72
C HIS A 60 -5.44 0.85 -16.73
N TYR A 61 -4.75 1.95 -17.02
CA TYR A 61 -4.88 3.20 -16.30
C TYR A 61 -5.24 4.35 -17.23
N ALA A 62 -6.28 5.11 -16.87
CA ALA A 62 -6.73 6.26 -17.64
C ALA A 62 -5.68 7.37 -17.60
N PHE A 63 -5.22 7.81 -18.78
CA PHE A 63 -4.24 8.88 -18.88
C PHE A 63 -4.83 10.24 -18.46
N ASP A 64 -6.16 10.37 -18.48
CA ASP A 64 -6.90 11.52 -17.97
C ASP A 64 -6.47 11.89 -16.53
N HIS A 65 -6.24 10.88 -15.69
CA HIS A 65 -5.85 11.06 -14.29
C HIS A 65 -4.46 11.67 -14.11
N TYR A 66 -3.55 11.51 -15.08
CA TYR A 66 -2.17 12.04 -14.99
C TYR A 66 -2.14 13.56 -14.88
N LYS A 67 -3.04 14.25 -15.60
CA LYS A 67 -3.17 15.71 -15.50
C LYS A 67 -3.56 16.13 -14.09
N THR A 68 -4.52 15.43 -13.51
CA THR A 68 -5.04 15.72 -12.16
C THR A 68 -3.98 15.46 -11.09
N TRP A 69 -3.29 14.31 -11.16
CA TRP A 69 -2.19 14.01 -10.24
C TRP A 69 -1.06 15.04 -10.28
N ARG A 70 -0.66 15.51 -11.48
CA ARG A 70 0.35 16.57 -11.63
C ARG A 70 -0.11 17.90 -11.03
N THR A 71 -1.40 18.21 -11.15
CA THR A 71 -1.98 19.45 -10.61
C THR A 71 -2.07 19.42 -9.09
N GLU A 72 -2.45 18.27 -8.50
CA GLU A 72 -2.61 18.12 -7.06
C GLU A 72 -1.27 17.92 -6.32
N TYR A 73 -0.27 17.30 -6.95
CA TYR A 73 1.00 16.95 -6.33
C TYR A 73 2.18 17.26 -7.26
N LEU A 74 2.68 18.50 -7.20
CA LEU A 74 3.76 18.97 -8.06
C LEU A 74 5.03 18.10 -8.00
N GLN A 75 5.35 17.50 -6.86
CA GLN A 75 6.50 16.58 -6.76
C GLN A 75 6.39 15.32 -7.64
N LEU A 76 5.20 15.01 -8.18
CA LEU A 76 4.98 13.88 -9.08
C LEU A 76 5.21 14.22 -10.55
N GLU A 77 5.47 15.49 -10.89
CA GLU A 77 5.51 15.96 -12.29
C GLU A 77 6.48 15.15 -13.15
N GLU A 78 7.69 14.87 -12.66
CA GLU A 78 8.69 14.09 -13.38
C GLU A 78 8.25 12.64 -13.67
N PHE A 79 7.54 12.00 -12.73
CA PHE A 79 7.05 10.64 -12.90
C PHE A 79 5.90 10.54 -13.90
N LEU A 80 5.14 11.63 -14.07
CA LEU A 80 3.85 11.65 -14.75
C LEU A 80 3.91 12.35 -16.13
N LYS A 81 5.10 12.46 -16.72
CA LYS A 81 5.29 13.01 -18.08
C LYS A 81 4.77 12.09 -19.17
N VAL A 82 4.88 10.78 -18.96
CA VAL A 82 4.52 9.74 -19.93
C VAL A 82 3.73 8.62 -19.23
N PRO A 83 2.92 7.85 -19.97
CA PRO A 83 2.25 6.67 -19.43
C PRO A 83 3.24 5.62 -18.88
N GLY A 84 2.75 4.77 -17.97
CA GLY A 84 3.50 3.68 -17.33
C GLY A 84 3.90 3.97 -15.88
N ALA A 85 3.55 5.15 -15.35
CA ALA A 85 3.84 5.53 -13.98
C ALA A 85 3.08 4.67 -12.95
N PHE A 86 1.93 4.11 -13.31
CA PHE A 86 1.14 3.26 -12.42
C PHE A 86 1.32 1.76 -12.71
N GLY A 87 2.24 1.41 -13.61
CA GLY A 87 2.52 0.04 -14.03
C GLY A 87 1.47 -0.53 -14.98
N GLU A 88 0.73 0.31 -15.66
CA GLU A 88 -0.27 -0.06 -16.65
C GLU A 88 0.35 -0.62 -17.93
N ASN A 89 -0.36 -1.54 -18.57
CA ASN A 89 -0.06 -2.07 -19.89
C ASN A 89 -0.82 -1.32 -20.99
N ILE A 90 -2.00 -0.81 -20.66
CA ILE A 90 -2.85 -0.03 -21.56
C ILE A 90 -3.04 1.35 -20.94
N SER A 91 -2.82 2.38 -21.75
CA SER A 91 -3.19 3.75 -21.41
C SER A 91 -4.05 4.36 -22.50
N THR A 92 -5.15 5.00 -22.12
CA THR A 92 -6.09 5.67 -23.03
C THR A 92 -6.48 7.05 -22.51
N LEU A 93 -7.08 7.85 -23.39
CA LEU A 93 -7.76 9.10 -23.05
C LEU A 93 -9.28 8.96 -23.25
N GLY A 94 -10.03 9.61 -22.38
CA GLY A 94 -11.49 9.69 -22.46
C GLY A 94 -12.22 8.41 -22.03
N LEU A 95 -11.55 7.52 -21.31
CA LEU A 95 -12.15 6.31 -20.75
C LEU A 95 -11.69 6.17 -19.29
N THR A 96 -12.64 6.20 -18.36
CA THR A 96 -12.37 6.15 -16.92
C THR A 96 -13.13 5.01 -16.24
N GLU A 97 -12.92 4.87 -14.92
CA GLU A 97 -13.61 3.87 -14.10
C GLU A 97 -15.15 4.04 -14.11
N GLU A 98 -15.66 5.22 -14.47
CA GLU A 98 -17.10 5.49 -14.60
C GLU A 98 -17.68 4.98 -15.92
N ASP A 99 -16.85 4.89 -16.96
CA ASP A 99 -17.29 4.57 -18.33
C ASP A 99 -17.21 3.08 -18.66
N VAL A 100 -16.48 2.32 -17.84
CA VAL A 100 -16.13 0.91 -18.05
C VAL A 100 -16.82 0.03 -17.02
N CYS A 101 -17.50 -1.01 -17.47
CA CYS A 101 -18.21 -1.94 -16.62
C CYS A 101 -17.49 -3.29 -16.49
N VAL A 102 -17.69 -3.99 -15.37
CA VAL A 102 -17.21 -5.37 -15.24
C VAL A 102 -17.85 -6.25 -16.31
N GLY A 103 -17.06 -7.12 -16.94
CA GLY A 103 -17.51 -7.94 -18.07
C GLY A 103 -17.58 -7.22 -19.41
N ASP A 104 -17.34 -5.90 -19.48
CA ASP A 104 -17.19 -5.22 -20.77
C ASP A 104 -16.12 -5.94 -21.60
N THR A 105 -16.47 -6.29 -22.82
CA THR A 105 -15.60 -7.02 -23.75
C THR A 105 -15.19 -6.09 -24.86
N PHE A 106 -13.90 -5.99 -25.11
CA PHE A 106 -13.32 -5.09 -26.10
C PHE A 106 -12.49 -5.87 -27.13
N SER A 107 -12.56 -5.43 -28.38
CA SER A 107 -11.57 -5.81 -29.40
C SER A 107 -10.41 -4.82 -29.38
N LEU A 108 -9.19 -5.34 -29.49
CA LEU A 108 -7.97 -4.56 -29.61
C LEU A 108 -7.01 -5.28 -30.55
N GLY A 109 -6.75 -4.70 -31.73
CA GLY A 109 -5.98 -5.40 -32.76
C GLY A 109 -6.69 -6.68 -33.20
N SER A 110 -6.01 -7.82 -33.13
CA SER A 110 -6.61 -9.15 -33.36
C SER A 110 -7.01 -9.87 -32.07
N ALA A 111 -6.87 -9.24 -30.91
CA ALA A 111 -7.20 -9.84 -29.62
C ALA A 111 -8.57 -9.38 -29.10
N VAL A 112 -9.14 -10.19 -28.20
CA VAL A 112 -10.36 -9.87 -27.44
C VAL A 112 -10.05 -9.94 -25.95
N ILE A 113 -10.38 -8.87 -25.23
CA ILE A 113 -10.10 -8.73 -23.80
C ILE A 113 -11.38 -8.35 -23.05
N GLN A 114 -11.50 -8.79 -21.80
CA GLN A 114 -12.71 -8.58 -21.00
C GLN A 114 -12.36 -8.03 -19.62
N VAL A 115 -13.08 -7.01 -19.16
CA VAL A 115 -12.85 -6.38 -17.86
C VAL A 115 -13.16 -7.38 -16.75
N SER A 116 -12.19 -7.62 -15.88
CA SER A 116 -12.29 -8.64 -14.84
C SER A 116 -12.55 -8.08 -13.45
N GLN A 117 -11.89 -6.98 -13.09
CA GLN A 117 -11.99 -6.31 -11.80
C GLN A 117 -11.34 -4.92 -11.85
N GLY A 118 -11.62 -4.08 -10.85
CA GLY A 118 -10.82 -2.89 -10.58
C GLY A 118 -9.40 -3.25 -10.09
N ARG A 119 -8.46 -2.31 -10.19
CA ARG A 119 -7.11 -2.49 -9.68
C ARG A 119 -7.01 -2.10 -8.21
N GLN A 120 -6.35 -2.92 -7.40
CA GLN A 120 -6.11 -2.62 -5.99
C GLN A 120 -4.71 -1.98 -5.84
N PRO A 121 -4.58 -0.80 -5.21
CA PRO A 121 -3.29 -0.21 -4.95
C PRO A 121 -2.54 -1.00 -3.88
N CYS A 122 -1.21 -1.05 -4.01
CA CYS A 122 -0.31 -1.67 -3.03
C CYS A 122 0.83 -0.73 -2.66
N TRP A 123 1.50 -1.03 -1.54
CA TRP A 123 2.60 -0.26 -0.96
C TRP A 123 3.76 0.02 -1.93
N LYS A 124 3.98 -0.83 -2.94
CA LYS A 124 5.01 -0.63 -3.98
C LYS A 124 4.83 0.70 -4.73
N LEU A 125 3.62 1.25 -4.81
CA LEU A 125 3.41 2.60 -5.34
C LEU A 125 4.09 3.66 -4.46
N GLY A 126 3.99 3.53 -3.14
CA GLY A 126 4.59 4.48 -2.22
C GLY A 126 6.11 4.55 -2.39
N VAL A 127 6.74 3.39 -2.58
CA VAL A 127 8.19 3.31 -2.85
C VAL A 127 8.53 3.86 -4.23
N ARG A 128 7.76 3.52 -5.28
CA ARG A 128 7.99 4.01 -6.65
C ARG A 128 7.98 5.54 -6.73
N PHE A 129 6.99 6.17 -6.11
CA PHE A 129 6.81 7.62 -6.17
C PHE A 129 7.57 8.36 -5.06
N GLY A 130 8.31 7.67 -4.20
CA GLY A 130 8.93 8.28 -3.01
C GLY A 130 7.91 8.94 -2.07
N MET A 131 6.65 8.50 -2.11
CA MET A 131 5.53 9.08 -1.38
C MET A 131 4.73 7.99 -0.68
N LYS A 132 5.01 7.76 0.59
CA LYS A 132 4.39 6.69 1.40
C LYS A 132 2.86 6.63 1.32
N ARG A 133 2.21 7.79 1.34
CA ARG A 133 0.74 7.90 1.27
C ARG A 133 0.13 7.61 -0.11
N MET A 134 0.94 7.40 -1.15
CA MET A 134 0.45 7.23 -2.53
C MET A 134 -0.58 6.09 -2.70
N PRO A 135 -0.39 4.88 -2.12
CA PRO A 135 -1.38 3.81 -2.21
C PRO A 135 -2.74 4.22 -1.64
N LEU A 136 -2.74 4.93 -0.50
CA LEU A 136 -3.95 5.44 0.14
C LEU A 136 -4.63 6.53 -0.69
N LEU A 137 -3.85 7.47 -1.25
CA LEU A 137 -4.39 8.52 -2.13
C LEU A 137 -5.05 7.92 -3.37
N VAL A 138 -4.40 6.96 -4.00
CA VAL A 138 -4.91 6.26 -5.19
C VAL A 138 -6.21 5.54 -4.83
N GLN A 139 -6.29 4.86 -3.68
CA GLN A 139 -7.53 4.26 -3.20
C GLN A 139 -8.65 5.27 -2.93
N ARG A 140 -8.35 6.36 -2.22
CA ARG A 140 -9.35 7.35 -1.81
C ARG A 140 -9.92 8.15 -2.97
N THR A 141 -9.12 8.40 -3.99
CA THR A 141 -9.55 9.15 -5.18
C THR A 141 -10.29 8.27 -6.18
N GLY A 142 -10.24 6.94 -6.04
CA GLY A 142 -10.83 5.99 -6.99
C GLY A 142 -10.11 5.91 -8.34
N ARG A 143 -9.02 6.67 -8.54
CA ARG A 143 -8.19 6.71 -9.76
C ARG A 143 -7.26 5.50 -9.78
N LEU A 144 -7.85 4.31 -9.85
CA LEU A 144 -7.21 3.03 -9.64
C LEU A 144 -6.80 2.35 -10.94
N GLY A 145 -7.55 2.55 -12.01
CA GLY A 145 -7.52 1.68 -13.17
C GLY A 145 -8.23 0.34 -12.92
N TRP A 146 -8.15 -0.54 -13.92
CA TRP A 146 -8.79 -1.85 -13.90
C TRP A 146 -7.94 -2.89 -14.64
N TYR A 147 -8.35 -4.15 -14.51
CA TYR A 147 -7.72 -5.27 -15.17
C TYR A 147 -8.59 -5.87 -16.25
N TYR A 148 -7.93 -6.45 -17.25
CA TYR A 148 -8.55 -7.35 -18.21
C TYR A 148 -8.02 -8.77 -18.07
N ARG A 149 -8.90 -9.73 -18.31
CA ARG A 149 -8.55 -11.08 -18.77
C ARG A 149 -8.52 -11.10 -20.29
N VAL A 150 -7.75 -12.02 -20.87
CA VAL A 150 -7.73 -12.26 -22.32
C VAL A 150 -8.74 -13.35 -22.65
N VAL A 151 -9.64 -13.07 -23.59
CA VAL A 151 -10.64 -14.02 -24.08
C VAL A 151 -10.12 -14.70 -25.36
N GLU A 152 -9.53 -13.92 -26.25
CA GLU A 152 -8.87 -14.39 -27.46
C GLU A 152 -7.49 -13.76 -27.59
N THR A 153 -6.46 -14.59 -27.77
CA THR A 153 -5.08 -14.14 -27.99
C THR A 153 -4.93 -13.48 -29.36
N GLY A 154 -3.98 -12.57 -29.50
CA GLY A 154 -3.73 -11.90 -30.76
C GLY A 154 -2.49 -11.01 -30.73
N GLU A 155 -2.43 -10.05 -31.64
CA GLU A 155 -1.39 -9.03 -31.70
C GLU A 155 -2.02 -7.65 -31.45
N VAL A 156 -1.36 -6.87 -30.58
CA VAL A 156 -1.79 -5.53 -30.20
C VAL A 156 -0.66 -4.53 -30.47
N GLU A 157 -1.01 -3.30 -30.84
CA GLU A 157 -0.04 -2.26 -31.15
C GLU A 157 -0.53 -0.89 -30.66
N THR A 158 0.42 -0.03 -30.25
CA THR A 158 0.12 1.36 -29.92
C THR A 158 -0.55 2.07 -31.12
N GLY A 159 -1.60 2.84 -30.86
CA GLY A 159 -2.34 3.59 -31.89
C GLY A 159 -3.51 2.81 -32.50
N GLN A 160 -3.67 1.53 -32.12
CA GLN A 160 -4.90 0.80 -32.38
C GLN A 160 -6.05 1.35 -31.53
N SER A 161 -7.27 1.07 -31.99
CA SER A 161 -8.49 1.47 -31.30
C SER A 161 -8.94 0.35 -30.36
N LEU A 162 -9.30 0.71 -29.13
CA LEU A 162 -10.04 -0.13 -28.20
C LEU A 162 -11.53 0.07 -28.45
N GLU A 163 -12.22 -0.98 -28.88
CA GLU A 163 -13.61 -0.91 -29.31
C GLU A 163 -14.48 -1.84 -28.47
N LEU A 164 -15.54 -1.30 -27.87
CA LEU A 164 -16.48 -2.06 -27.05
C LEU A 164 -17.31 -2.98 -27.96
N VAL A 165 -17.28 -4.27 -27.67
CA VAL A 165 -17.99 -5.33 -28.40
C VAL A 165 -19.25 -5.75 -27.64
N ASP A 166 -19.15 -5.89 -26.32
CA ASP A 166 -20.27 -6.33 -25.47
C ASP A 166 -20.20 -5.69 -24.07
N ARG A 167 -21.38 -5.47 -23.47
CA ARG A 167 -21.57 -4.88 -22.13
C ARG A 167 -22.66 -5.65 -21.39
N PRO A 168 -22.33 -6.77 -20.74
CA PRO A 168 -23.32 -7.60 -20.05
C PRO A 168 -23.85 -6.98 -18.75
N HIS A 169 -23.08 -6.10 -18.10
CA HIS A 169 -23.42 -5.52 -16.79
C HIS A 169 -23.35 -3.97 -16.78
N PRO A 170 -24.21 -3.28 -17.57
CA PRO A 170 -24.15 -1.81 -17.73
C PRO A 170 -24.35 -1.02 -16.43
N GLU A 171 -24.95 -1.63 -15.41
CA GLU A 171 -25.17 -1.05 -14.08
C GLU A 171 -23.99 -1.25 -13.11
N TRP A 172 -22.91 -1.89 -13.56
CA TRP A 172 -21.71 -2.18 -12.77
C TRP A 172 -20.46 -1.52 -13.34
N PRO A 173 -20.40 -0.18 -13.39
CA PRO A 173 -19.16 0.51 -13.69
C PRO A 173 -18.10 0.14 -12.64
N VAL A 174 -16.84 0.14 -13.03
CA VAL A 174 -15.72 -0.15 -12.15
C VAL A 174 -15.72 0.80 -10.94
N SER A 175 -16.11 2.05 -11.14
CA SER A 175 -16.27 3.06 -10.08
C SER A 175 -17.23 2.61 -8.97
N ARG A 176 -18.34 1.93 -9.32
CA ARG A 176 -19.30 1.39 -8.35
C ARG A 176 -18.69 0.28 -7.51
N LEU A 177 -17.93 -0.63 -8.13
CA LEU A 177 -17.24 -1.70 -7.39
C LEU A 177 -16.19 -1.12 -6.43
N ILE A 178 -15.45 -0.10 -6.88
CA ILE A 178 -14.47 0.64 -6.08
C ILE A 178 -15.13 1.32 -4.88
N ASP A 179 -16.27 1.96 -5.09
CA ASP A 179 -17.06 2.62 -4.05
C ASP A 179 -17.52 1.63 -2.96
N LEU A 180 -18.10 0.49 -3.36
CA LEU A 180 -18.48 -0.58 -2.42
C LEU A 180 -17.29 -1.14 -1.63
N LEU A 181 -16.11 -1.20 -2.25
CA LEU A 181 -14.94 -1.76 -1.60
C LEU A 181 -14.24 -0.80 -0.65
N TYR A 182 -14.25 0.51 -0.92
CA TYR A 182 -13.38 1.46 -0.22
C TYR A 182 -14.07 2.70 0.37
N VAL A 183 -15.30 3.01 -0.04
CA VAL A 183 -16.04 4.21 0.40
C VAL A 183 -17.31 3.77 1.14
N ASN A 184 -18.30 3.24 0.43
CA ASN A 184 -19.58 2.79 0.99
C ASN A 184 -19.51 1.31 1.43
N THR A 185 -18.50 1.01 2.25
CA THR A 185 -18.14 -0.38 2.63
C THR A 185 -19.20 -1.17 3.41
N LYS A 186 -20.24 -0.49 3.90
CA LYS A 186 -21.38 -1.07 4.63
C LYS A 186 -22.67 -1.10 3.81
N ASP A 187 -22.62 -0.80 2.52
CA ASP A 187 -23.72 -1.05 1.61
C ASP A 187 -23.85 -2.56 1.37
N PHE A 188 -24.55 -3.23 2.29
CA PHE A 188 -24.70 -4.67 2.26
C PHE A 188 -25.59 -5.15 1.11
N ASP A 189 -26.55 -4.34 0.67
CA ASP A 189 -27.39 -4.67 -0.48
C ASP A 189 -26.55 -4.65 -1.76
N GLY A 190 -25.69 -3.63 -1.91
CA GLY A 190 -24.69 -3.57 -2.98
C GLY A 190 -23.69 -4.73 -2.94
N LEU A 191 -23.22 -5.12 -1.75
CA LEU A 191 -22.30 -6.26 -1.58
C LEU A 191 -22.97 -7.61 -1.91
N GLU A 192 -24.26 -7.79 -1.62
CA GLU A 192 -25.00 -9.00 -1.99
C GLU A 192 -25.07 -9.16 -3.51
N LEU A 193 -25.40 -8.09 -4.23
CA LEU A 193 -25.40 -8.12 -5.69
C LEU A 193 -23.99 -8.33 -6.25
N MET A 194 -22.96 -7.68 -5.66
CA MET A 194 -21.56 -7.85 -6.08
C MET A 194 -21.07 -9.29 -5.93
N ALA A 195 -21.53 -10.02 -4.90
CA ALA A 195 -21.13 -11.41 -4.65
C ALA A 195 -21.62 -12.39 -5.75
N GLU A 196 -22.65 -12.01 -6.49
CA GLU A 196 -23.28 -12.82 -7.55
C GLU A 196 -22.86 -12.41 -8.98
N LEU A 197 -21.99 -11.41 -9.14
CA LEU A 197 -21.47 -11.00 -10.44
C LEU A 197 -20.49 -12.02 -11.02
N GLU A 198 -20.98 -12.94 -11.87
CA GLU A 198 -20.20 -14.06 -12.40
C GLU A 198 -18.94 -13.65 -13.17
N LEU A 199 -18.99 -12.52 -13.90
CA LEU A 199 -17.85 -12.00 -14.67
C LEU A 199 -16.85 -11.20 -13.81
N LEU A 200 -17.15 -10.96 -12.53
CA LEU A 200 -16.20 -10.40 -11.56
C LEU A 200 -15.28 -11.50 -11.03
N THR A 201 -14.03 -11.16 -10.75
CA THR A 201 -13.09 -12.15 -10.18
C THR A 201 -13.59 -12.71 -8.85
N GLU A 202 -13.38 -14.02 -8.68
CA GLU A 202 -13.81 -14.74 -7.48
C GLU A 202 -13.23 -14.13 -6.19
N SER A 203 -12.03 -13.56 -6.24
CA SER A 203 -11.41 -12.89 -5.08
C SER A 203 -12.22 -11.69 -4.57
N TRP A 204 -12.83 -10.92 -5.47
CA TRP A 204 -13.65 -9.76 -5.13
C TRP A 204 -15.03 -10.19 -4.67
N ARG A 205 -15.63 -11.19 -5.33
CA ARG A 205 -16.89 -11.81 -4.90
C ARG A 205 -16.76 -12.39 -3.48
N GLU A 206 -15.67 -13.10 -3.19
CA GLU A 206 -15.42 -13.67 -1.86
C GLU A 206 -15.17 -12.59 -0.80
N THR A 207 -14.56 -11.45 -1.17
CA THR A 207 -14.45 -10.30 -0.27
C THR A 207 -15.85 -9.80 0.11
N ALA A 208 -16.76 -9.65 -0.85
CA ALA A 208 -18.14 -9.26 -0.58
C ALA A 208 -18.86 -10.28 0.32
N ARG A 209 -18.77 -11.59 0.02
CA ARG A 209 -19.35 -12.67 0.85
C ARG A 209 -18.82 -12.66 2.29
N LYS A 210 -17.51 -12.45 2.48
CA LYS A 210 -16.91 -12.36 3.82
C LYS A 210 -17.44 -11.16 4.60
N ARG A 211 -17.55 -9.99 3.96
CA ARG A 211 -18.11 -8.77 4.58
C ARG A 211 -19.58 -8.95 4.95
N LEU A 212 -20.38 -9.60 4.09
CA LEU A 212 -21.79 -9.93 4.39
C LEU A 212 -21.91 -10.87 5.60
N LYS A 213 -21.06 -11.90 5.66
CA LYS A 213 -21.06 -12.89 6.75
C LYS A 213 -20.62 -12.29 8.08
N LYS A 214 -19.56 -11.48 8.09
CA LYS A 214 -18.98 -10.91 9.32
C LYS A 214 -19.57 -9.57 9.72
N ARG A 215 -20.22 -8.86 8.80
CA ARG A 215 -20.63 -7.44 8.94
C ARG A 215 -19.46 -6.51 9.30
N GLU A 216 -18.28 -6.87 8.85
CA GLU A 216 -17.00 -6.20 9.13
C GLU A 216 -16.22 -6.01 7.83
N VAL A 217 -15.36 -4.99 7.80
CA VAL A 217 -14.45 -4.69 6.70
C VAL A 217 -13.06 -5.17 7.09
N GLU A 218 -12.39 -5.89 6.19
CA GLU A 218 -11.02 -6.35 6.41
C GLU A 218 -10.03 -5.17 6.51
N SER A 219 -8.94 -5.37 7.27
CA SER A 219 -7.85 -4.39 7.31
C SER A 219 -7.20 -4.23 5.94
N TRP A 220 -6.89 -3.00 5.55
CA TRP A 220 -6.15 -2.68 4.34
C TRP A 220 -4.67 -2.40 4.60
N THR A 221 -4.24 -2.41 5.86
CA THR A 221 -2.91 -1.96 6.30
C THR A 221 -1.80 -2.70 5.54
N SER A 222 -1.80 -4.04 5.58
CA SER A 222 -0.80 -4.88 4.90
C SER A 222 -0.69 -4.68 3.39
N ARG A 223 -1.76 -4.18 2.75
CA ARG A 223 -1.76 -3.87 1.32
C ARG A 223 -1.26 -2.46 1.06
N LEU A 224 -1.70 -1.49 1.85
CA LEU A 224 -1.45 -0.06 1.61
C LEU A 224 -0.12 0.42 2.20
N THR A 225 0.36 -0.22 3.24
CA THR A 225 1.65 0.03 3.87
C THR A 225 2.57 -1.16 3.63
N ASN A 226 3.89 -0.96 3.66
CA ASN A 226 4.80 -2.10 3.57
C ASN A 226 4.54 -3.03 4.76
N SER A 227 4.76 -4.34 4.63
CA SER A 227 4.54 -5.33 5.70
C SER A 227 5.20 -4.87 7.01
N LEU A 228 6.36 -4.25 6.89
CA LEU A 228 7.08 -3.61 7.97
C LEU A 228 6.27 -2.53 8.70
N GLU A 229 5.70 -1.55 7.99
CA GLU A 229 4.87 -0.49 8.58
C GLU A 229 3.56 -1.03 9.16
N THR A 230 3.01 -2.10 8.59
CA THR A 230 1.89 -2.83 9.20
C THR A 230 2.32 -3.44 10.54
N SER A 231 3.45 -4.15 10.58
CA SER A 231 3.99 -4.72 11.82
C SER A 231 4.23 -3.66 12.88
N TYR A 232 4.84 -2.52 12.52
CA TYR A 232 5.05 -1.40 13.46
C TYR A 232 3.73 -0.77 13.93
N SER A 233 2.73 -0.62 13.05
CA SER A 233 1.47 0.04 13.42
C SER A 233 0.54 -0.86 14.23
N GLU A 234 0.61 -2.18 14.03
CA GLU A 234 -0.21 -3.17 14.75
C GLU A 234 0.47 -3.69 16.02
N ALA A 235 1.78 -3.47 16.19
CA ALA A 235 2.52 -3.84 17.38
C ALA A 235 1.96 -3.20 18.66
N ILE A 236 2.12 -3.92 19.75
CA ILE A 236 1.86 -3.43 21.11
C ILE A 236 3.20 -2.98 21.68
N TYR A 237 3.26 -1.73 22.14
CA TYR A 237 4.42 -1.18 22.82
C TYR A 237 4.14 -1.12 24.31
N ARG A 238 4.65 -2.10 25.04
CA ARG A 238 4.46 -2.21 26.48
C ARG A 238 5.54 -1.41 27.20
N VAL A 239 5.16 -0.40 27.97
CA VAL A 239 6.12 0.40 28.76
C VAL A 239 5.92 0.13 30.25
N GLU A 240 7.02 0.03 31.01
CA GLU A 240 6.99 -0.31 32.44
C GLU A 240 7.25 0.93 33.31
N CYS A 241 6.19 1.67 33.65
CA CYS A 241 6.36 2.94 34.36
C CYS A 241 5.06 3.48 34.99
N PRO A 242 4.85 3.43 36.33
CA PRO A 242 5.18 2.41 37.34
C PRO A 242 4.24 1.18 37.33
N LEU A 243 3.20 1.22 36.49
CA LEU A 243 2.38 0.08 36.06
C LEU A 243 2.62 -0.13 34.55
N PRO A 244 2.41 -1.33 34.01
CA PRO A 244 2.56 -1.56 32.59
C PRO A 244 1.44 -0.88 31.79
N PHE A 245 1.80 -0.18 30.71
CA PHE A 245 0.87 0.37 29.73
C PHE A 245 1.11 -0.22 28.33
N ASP A 246 0.05 -0.66 27.67
CA ASP A 246 0.11 -1.23 26.31
C ASP A 246 -0.32 -0.16 25.30
N LEU A 247 0.66 0.47 24.65
CA LEU A 247 0.43 1.54 23.69
C LEU A 247 0.31 0.98 22.27
N ARG A 248 -0.51 1.62 21.44
CA ARG A 248 -0.67 1.30 20.02
C ARG A 248 -0.62 2.57 19.18
N VAL A 249 -0.01 2.48 18.01
CA VAL A 249 0.10 3.60 17.07
C VAL A 249 -1.30 4.10 16.68
N GLY A 250 -1.51 5.42 16.80
CA GLY A 250 -2.76 6.10 16.48
C GLY A 250 -3.89 5.94 17.50
N VAL A 251 -3.65 5.29 18.64
CA VAL A 251 -4.64 5.07 19.69
C VAL A 251 -4.24 5.84 20.96
N ALA A 252 -5.10 6.76 21.40
CA ALA A 252 -4.91 7.47 22.66
C ALA A 252 -5.02 6.51 23.86
N HIS A 253 -4.14 6.66 24.84
CA HIS A 253 -4.17 5.83 26.06
C HIS A 253 -4.36 6.70 27.31
N ALA A 254 -5.61 6.82 27.78
CA ALA A 254 -6.00 7.76 28.85
C ALA A 254 -5.17 7.59 30.13
N GLY A 255 -4.97 6.36 30.62
CA GLY A 255 -4.18 6.14 31.84
C GLY A 255 -2.69 6.47 31.68
N PHE A 256 -2.18 6.47 30.44
CA PHE A 256 -0.79 6.87 30.17
C PHE A 256 -0.71 8.39 30.04
N ALA A 257 -1.70 9.03 29.41
CA ALA A 257 -1.82 10.50 29.37
C ALA A 257 -1.90 11.11 30.78
N ASP A 258 -2.76 10.56 31.65
CA ASP A 258 -2.89 11.00 33.05
C ASP A 258 -1.57 10.85 33.81
N TRP A 259 -0.82 9.78 33.52
CA TRP A 259 0.49 9.56 34.11
C TRP A 259 1.54 10.55 33.60
N LEU A 260 1.59 10.82 32.29
CA LEU A 260 2.48 11.82 31.69
C LEU A 260 2.22 13.22 32.26
N ASP A 261 0.96 13.61 32.43
CA ASP A 261 0.58 14.88 33.05
C ASP A 261 1.07 14.97 34.51
N ALA A 262 0.91 13.88 35.28
CA ALA A 262 1.44 13.80 36.64
C ALA A 262 2.98 13.91 36.70
N GLN A 263 3.69 13.39 35.68
CA GLN A 263 5.14 13.56 35.53
C GLN A 263 5.55 14.93 34.97
N ARG A 264 4.59 15.73 34.47
CA ARG A 264 4.83 17.01 33.78
C ARG A 264 5.74 16.86 32.56
N VAL A 265 5.49 15.83 31.76
CA VAL A 265 6.27 15.50 30.57
C VAL A 265 5.44 15.80 29.32
N GLU A 266 6.01 16.58 28.40
CA GLU A 266 5.33 17.01 27.17
C GLU A 266 5.55 16.06 25.99
N SER A 267 6.62 15.25 26.01
CA SER A 267 7.00 14.36 24.92
C SER A 267 7.67 13.08 25.39
N TRP A 268 7.63 12.05 24.55
CA TRP A 268 8.25 10.77 24.84
C TRP A 268 8.56 10.00 23.55
N ALA A 269 9.51 9.06 23.63
CA ALA A 269 9.78 8.12 22.54
C ALA A 269 10.04 6.72 23.07
N ILE A 270 9.75 5.71 22.27
CA ILE A 270 10.20 4.33 22.47
C ILE A 270 11.25 4.01 21.42
N VAL A 271 12.44 3.67 21.91
CA VAL A 271 13.63 3.44 21.08
C VAL A 271 14.25 2.08 21.39
N THR A 272 14.81 1.46 20.37
CA THR A 272 15.42 0.13 20.42
C THR A 272 16.68 0.15 19.57
N ALA A 273 17.62 -0.73 19.90
CA ALA A 273 18.81 -0.98 19.09
C ALA A 273 18.87 -2.42 18.57
N CYS A 274 17.86 -3.22 18.88
CA CYS A 274 17.75 -4.59 18.40
C CYS A 274 17.47 -4.60 16.89
N ASN A 275 17.87 -5.71 16.24
CA ASN A 275 17.51 -6.05 14.86
C ASN A 275 17.57 -4.85 13.89
N PRO A 276 18.76 -4.25 13.68
CA PRO A 276 18.92 -3.08 12.83
C PRO A 276 18.32 -3.31 11.44
N TYR A 277 17.61 -2.31 10.91
CA TYR A 277 16.83 -2.37 9.69
C TYR A 277 15.80 -3.52 9.65
N SER A 278 15.41 -4.01 10.83
CA SER A 278 14.55 -5.19 11.02
C SER A 278 15.17 -6.49 10.50
N GLU A 279 16.50 -6.55 10.44
CA GLU A 279 17.26 -7.78 10.18
C GLU A 279 17.60 -8.48 11.50
N PRO A 280 17.17 -9.73 11.72
CA PRO A 280 17.39 -10.44 12.97
C PRO A 280 18.88 -10.63 13.30
N LEU A 281 19.27 -10.30 14.53
CA LEU A 281 20.58 -10.62 15.10
C LEU A 281 20.45 -11.66 16.21
N SER A 282 21.58 -12.20 16.67
CA SER A 282 21.59 -13.06 17.85
C SER A 282 21.28 -12.28 19.14
N ASP A 283 20.78 -12.96 20.17
CA ASP A 283 20.48 -12.36 21.48
C ASP A 283 21.70 -11.64 22.09
N ALA A 284 22.90 -12.19 21.89
CA ALA A 284 24.14 -11.59 22.40
C ALA A 284 24.49 -10.27 21.69
N GLU A 285 24.30 -10.21 20.37
CA GLU A 285 24.53 -9.00 19.58
C GLU A 285 23.48 -7.93 19.91
N ASN A 286 22.20 -8.30 19.99
CA ASN A 286 21.13 -7.41 20.41
C ASN A 286 21.36 -6.87 21.83
N ALA A 287 21.79 -7.71 22.78
CA ALA A 287 22.12 -7.27 24.13
C ALA A 287 23.28 -6.27 24.17
N GLN A 288 24.32 -6.46 23.35
CA GLN A 288 25.43 -5.51 23.26
C GLN A 288 24.98 -4.16 22.69
N ARG A 289 24.16 -4.19 21.63
CA ARG A 289 23.59 -2.97 21.04
C ARG A 289 22.67 -2.23 22.01
N MET A 290 21.81 -2.94 22.73
CA MET A 290 20.95 -2.36 23.77
C MET A 290 21.75 -1.75 24.92
N LYS A 291 22.88 -2.36 25.30
CA LYS A 291 23.79 -1.76 26.28
C LYS A 291 24.37 -0.43 25.79
N HIS A 292 24.80 -0.37 24.52
CA HIS A 292 25.30 0.88 23.94
C HIS A 292 24.21 1.97 23.87
N LEU A 293 22.96 1.58 23.56
CA LEU A 293 21.82 2.50 23.59
C LEU A 293 21.55 3.02 25.00
N ASP A 294 21.50 2.15 26.01
CA ASP A 294 21.32 2.54 27.42
C ASP A 294 22.42 3.51 27.88
N GLU A 295 23.68 3.22 27.57
CA GLU A 295 24.81 4.11 27.88
C GLU A 295 24.71 5.46 27.17
N SER A 296 24.15 5.50 25.95
CA SER A 296 23.92 6.76 25.20
C SER A 296 22.79 7.56 25.84
N LEU A 297 21.67 6.91 26.16
CA LEU A 297 20.51 7.55 26.81
C LEU A 297 20.87 8.12 28.18
N ARG A 298 21.55 7.35 29.05
CA ARG A 298 21.94 7.80 30.40
C ARG A 298 22.96 8.94 30.41
N ARG A 299 23.66 9.19 29.30
CA ARG A 299 24.54 10.35 29.15
C ARG A 299 23.76 11.64 28.86
N GLU A 300 22.58 11.52 28.27
CA GLU A 300 21.80 12.65 27.76
C GLU A 300 20.54 12.94 28.60
N PHE A 301 19.96 11.92 29.22
CA PHE A 301 18.70 12.00 29.97
C PHE A 301 18.89 11.54 31.42
N PRO A 302 18.14 12.13 32.38
CA PRO A 302 18.12 11.66 33.77
C PRO A 302 17.64 10.21 33.87
N ASP A 303 18.16 9.45 34.84
CA ASP A 303 17.79 8.04 35.04
C ASP A 303 16.29 7.86 35.28
N GLU A 304 15.63 8.82 35.94
CA GLU A 304 14.18 8.84 36.18
C GLU A 304 13.34 9.07 34.92
N SER A 305 13.96 9.42 33.79
CA SER A 305 13.28 9.63 32.50
C SER A 305 13.38 8.41 31.58
N ILE A 306 14.09 7.35 31.99
CA ILE A 306 14.34 6.16 31.16
C ILE A 306 13.70 4.95 31.81
N PHE A 307 12.78 4.31 31.09
CA PHE A 307 12.04 3.13 31.54
C PHE A 307 12.20 1.96 30.58
N GLN A 308 12.06 0.74 31.08
CA GLN A 308 12.04 -0.44 30.23
C GLN A 308 10.76 -0.49 29.40
N ALA A 309 10.89 -0.98 28.17
CA ALA A 309 9.78 -1.16 27.27
C ALA A 309 9.97 -2.42 26.41
N LEU A 310 8.88 -2.91 25.83
CA LEU A 310 8.87 -4.05 24.91
C LEU A 310 8.07 -3.69 23.66
N GLY A 311 8.61 -4.03 22.49
CA GLY A 311 7.86 -4.15 21.25
C GLY A 311 7.33 -5.58 21.14
N LEU A 312 6.02 -5.74 20.99
CA LEU A 312 5.35 -7.03 20.87
C LEU A 312 4.56 -7.09 19.57
N ALA A 313 4.73 -8.17 18.80
CA ALA A 313 3.85 -8.42 17.67
C ALA A 313 2.42 -8.69 18.17
N SER A 314 1.42 -8.20 17.43
CA SER A 314 0.00 -8.38 17.77
C SER A 314 -0.44 -9.84 17.80
N ASP A 315 0.26 -10.72 17.08
CA ASP A 315 0.04 -12.17 17.02
C ASP A 315 0.97 -12.98 17.94
N GLY A 316 1.82 -12.30 18.73
CA GLY A 316 2.77 -12.93 19.65
C GLY A 316 3.97 -13.61 18.99
N SER A 317 4.19 -13.40 17.69
CA SER A 317 5.28 -14.03 16.94
C SER A 317 6.68 -13.43 17.21
N TRP A 318 6.73 -12.24 17.80
CA TRP A 318 7.96 -11.48 18.02
C TRP A 318 7.85 -10.62 19.28
N GLU A 319 8.96 -10.54 20.00
CA GLU A 319 9.15 -9.71 21.20
C GLU A 319 10.55 -9.08 21.12
N GLU A 320 10.64 -7.81 21.47
CA GLU A 320 11.89 -7.06 21.43
C GLU A 320 12.01 -6.09 22.60
N VAL A 321 13.20 -6.01 23.19
CA VAL A 321 13.52 -5.07 24.27
C VAL A 321 13.76 -3.67 23.73
N SER A 322 13.20 -2.68 24.40
CA SER A 322 13.29 -1.26 24.05
C SER A 322 13.32 -0.39 25.32
N PHE A 323 13.49 0.92 25.14
CA PHE A 323 13.42 1.92 26.20
C PHE A 323 12.35 2.94 25.89
N LEU A 324 11.53 3.27 26.89
CA LEU A 324 10.76 4.52 26.91
C LEU A 324 11.65 5.64 27.46
N VAL A 325 11.69 6.76 26.75
CA VAL A 325 12.47 7.94 27.13
C VAL A 325 11.53 9.14 27.19
N LEU A 326 11.41 9.75 28.37
CA LEU A 326 10.60 10.93 28.63
C LEU A 326 11.38 12.22 28.30
N GLY A 327 10.67 13.24 27.82
CA GLY A 327 11.21 14.57 27.53
C GLY A 327 12.11 14.64 26.28
N ILE A 328 12.22 13.56 25.52
CA ILE A 328 12.99 13.53 24.27
C ILE A 328 12.28 14.30 23.15
N SER A 329 13.02 15.10 22.38
CA SER A 329 12.46 15.77 21.19
C SER A 329 12.30 14.80 20.02
N GLU A 330 11.38 15.10 19.10
CA GLU A 330 11.17 14.29 17.89
C GLU A 330 12.47 14.19 17.06
N GLU A 331 13.21 15.29 16.92
CA GLU A 331 14.47 15.32 16.17
C GLU A 331 15.51 14.39 16.81
N ARG A 332 15.64 14.40 18.14
CA ARG A 332 16.60 13.51 18.81
C ARG A 332 16.18 12.05 18.73
N ALA A 333 14.89 11.76 18.91
CA ALA A 333 14.35 10.41 18.73
C ALA A 333 14.66 9.88 17.32
N LYS A 334 14.45 10.71 16.28
CA LYS A 334 14.79 10.38 14.90
C LYS A 334 16.30 10.16 14.70
N MET A 335 17.15 10.99 15.32
CA MET A 335 18.60 10.84 15.26
C MET A 335 19.08 9.56 15.95
N LEU A 336 18.52 9.19 17.11
CA LEU A 336 18.82 7.92 17.77
C LEU A 336 18.41 6.73 16.89
N GLY A 337 17.22 6.78 16.29
CA GLY A 337 16.81 5.74 15.34
C GLY A 337 17.79 5.61 14.16
N LYS A 338 18.34 6.71 13.64
CA LYS A 338 19.40 6.67 12.62
C LYS A 338 20.71 6.07 13.14
N GLU A 339 21.15 6.50 14.32
CA GLU A 339 22.38 6.05 14.97
C GLU A 339 22.39 4.55 15.24
N PHE A 340 21.24 4.01 15.64
CA PHE A 340 21.04 2.58 15.91
C PHE A 340 20.38 1.82 14.77
N GLU A 341 20.39 2.41 13.56
CA GLU A 341 20.02 1.75 12.31
C GLU A 341 18.57 1.23 12.29
N GLN A 342 17.67 1.92 12.97
CA GLN A 342 16.25 1.56 13.04
C GLN A 342 15.49 2.09 11.82
N ASN A 343 14.46 1.34 11.40
CA ASN A 343 13.56 1.80 10.34
C ASN A 343 12.66 2.94 10.82
N ALA A 344 12.15 2.84 12.05
CA ALA A 344 11.32 3.82 12.71
C ALA A 344 11.49 3.78 14.24
N VAL A 345 11.10 4.85 14.90
CA VAL A 345 10.90 4.92 16.36
C VAL A 345 9.46 5.29 16.67
N VAL A 346 8.96 4.93 17.85
CA VAL A 346 7.63 5.39 18.31
C VAL A 346 7.82 6.69 19.06
N TYR A 347 6.97 7.67 18.78
CA TYR A 347 6.99 8.97 19.43
C TYR A 347 5.57 9.39 19.82
N GLY A 348 5.44 10.16 20.89
CA GLY A 348 4.18 10.80 21.24
C GLY A 348 4.38 12.04 22.09
N GLU A 349 3.30 12.76 22.28
CA GLU A 349 3.24 13.96 23.10
C GLU A 349 2.38 13.69 24.35
N SER A 350 2.08 14.75 25.11
CA SER A 350 1.24 14.71 26.31
C SER A 350 -0.15 14.09 26.11
N ASP A 351 -0.65 14.02 24.86
CA ASP A 351 -1.92 13.39 24.51
C ASP A 351 -1.88 11.84 24.53
N ALA A 352 -0.70 11.26 24.73
CA ALA A 352 -0.45 9.81 24.70
C ALA A 352 -0.87 9.13 23.38
N ILE A 353 -0.87 9.86 22.26
CA ILE A 353 -1.11 9.28 20.94
C ILE A 353 0.24 8.93 20.30
N ALA A 354 0.53 7.63 20.23
CA ALA A 354 1.73 7.11 19.61
C ALA A 354 1.71 7.30 18.09
N ARG A 355 2.83 7.72 17.49
CA ARG A 355 3.05 7.79 16.04
C ARG A 355 4.43 7.25 15.67
N LEU A 356 4.57 6.78 14.44
CA LEU A 356 5.85 6.30 13.91
C LEU A 356 6.64 7.46 13.28
N ILE A 357 7.88 7.62 13.73
CA ILE A 357 8.87 8.52 13.12
C ILE A 357 9.84 7.69 12.31
N TRP A 358 9.80 7.86 11.00
CA TRP A 358 10.67 7.11 10.10
C TRP A 358 12.08 7.71 10.03
N CYS A 359 13.08 6.84 10.08
CA CYS A 359 14.49 7.20 10.27
C CYS A 359 15.34 7.12 8.99
N PHE A 360 14.76 6.95 7.79
CA PHE A 360 15.50 7.12 6.53
C PHE A 360 15.72 8.60 6.17
#